data_AF-A0A9X8VFD4-F1
#
_entry.id   AF-A0A9X8VFD4-F1
#
_cell.length_a   1.000
_cell.length_b   1.000
_cell.length_c   1.000
_cell.angle_alpha   90.00
_cell.angle_beta   90.00
_cell.angle_gamma   90.00
#
_symmetry.space_group_name_H-M   'P 1'
#
loop_
_entity.id
_entity.type
_entity.pdbx_description
1 polymer ?
#
loop_
_entity_poly.entity_id
_entity_poly.type
_entity_poly.pdbx_seq_one_letter_code
_entity_poly.pdbx_strand_id
1 'polypeptide(L)'
;EAFRRHGSQMLLGLVWAGGMAWLDLRFLWWLAPIVFSLILSPFVSVLSSRATLGMKSKRAKLFLIPEEYNPPRELLATEEYLHLNRNRALTNGFMHAVVNPSFNALATALATARHHLRATLDRNREERVNEALQLGPEKLVKGKRLELLSDPVTLARLHQRVWLLPEGAAWREHYQQLPHNPLAHPTGRR
;
A
#
# COMPACT_ATOMS: atom_id res chain seq x y z
N GLU A 1 -28.03 -15.09 -4.10
CA GLU A 1 -26.85 -15.96 -3.86
C GLU A 1 -27.10 -17.02 -2.78
N ALA A 2 -27.60 -16.64 -1.59
CA ALA A 2 -27.96 -17.59 -0.52
C ALA A 2 -28.98 -18.67 -0.95
N PHE A 3 -30.07 -18.30 -1.64
CA PHE A 3 -31.02 -19.27 -2.22
C PHE A 3 -30.39 -20.16 -3.30
N ARG A 4 -29.34 -19.69 -3.99
CA ARG A 4 -28.61 -20.50 -4.98
C ARG A 4 -27.68 -21.51 -4.31
N ARG A 5 -27.15 -21.20 -3.11
CA ARG A 5 -26.22 -22.07 -2.36
C ARG A 5 -26.94 -23.04 -1.41
N HIS A 6 -28.06 -22.61 -0.82
CA HIS A 6 -28.81 -23.39 0.18
C HIS A 6 -30.20 -23.83 -0.29
N GLY A 7 -30.60 -23.50 -1.53
CA GLY A 7 -31.91 -23.83 -2.07
C GLY A 7 -32.15 -25.33 -2.22
N SER A 8 -31.12 -26.11 -2.59
CA SER A 8 -31.22 -27.57 -2.66
C SER A 8 -31.38 -28.22 -1.28
N GLN A 9 -30.74 -27.67 -0.25
CA GLN A 9 -30.87 -28.11 1.15
C GLN A 9 -32.26 -27.78 1.71
N MET A 10 -32.78 -26.59 1.44
CA MET A 10 -34.14 -26.19 1.81
C MET A 10 -35.20 -27.02 1.08
N LEU A 11 -35.02 -27.28 -0.21
CA LEU A 11 -35.93 -28.11 -1.00
C LEU A 11 -35.93 -29.56 -0.52
N LEU A 12 -34.74 -30.12 -0.25
CA LEU A 12 -34.62 -31.44 0.37
C LEU A 12 -35.34 -31.47 1.73
N GLY A 13 -35.12 -30.47 2.58
CA GLY A 13 -35.81 -30.34 3.87
C GLY A 13 -37.34 -30.30 3.73
N LEU A 14 -37.86 -29.51 2.78
CA LEU A 14 -39.30 -29.41 2.52
C LEU A 14 -39.90 -30.72 2.00
N VAL A 15 -39.23 -31.40 1.05
CA VAL A 15 -39.67 -32.69 0.52
C VAL A 15 -39.66 -33.77 1.60
N TRP A 16 -38.62 -33.81 2.42
CA TRP A 16 -38.50 -34.79 3.51
C TRP A 16 -39.52 -34.54 4.63
N ALA A 17 -39.74 -33.28 5.04
CA ALA A 17 -40.80 -32.94 6.00
C ALA A 17 -42.18 -33.31 5.47
N GLY A 18 -42.48 -32.99 4.21
CA GLY A 18 -43.77 -33.34 3.59
C GLY A 18 -43.98 -34.86 3.51
N GLY A 19 -42.95 -35.62 3.12
CA GLY A 19 -43.00 -37.07 3.06
C GLY A 19 -43.21 -37.72 4.43
N MET A 20 -42.53 -37.24 5.47
CA MET A 20 -42.69 -37.76 6.83
C MET A 20 -44.03 -37.37 7.45
N ALA A 21 -44.52 -36.15 7.20
CA ALA A 21 -45.83 -35.72 7.67
C ALA A 21 -46.97 -36.59 7.10
N TRP A 22 -46.79 -37.14 5.89
CA TRP A 22 -47.74 -38.06 5.27
C TRP A 22 -47.69 -39.48 5.85
N LEU A 23 -46.52 -39.94 6.29
CA LEU A 23 -46.33 -41.29 6.83
C LEU A 23 -46.62 -41.38 8.34
N ASP A 24 -45.99 -40.52 9.15
CA ASP A 24 -46.19 -40.49 10.60
C ASP A 24 -45.77 -39.12 11.20
N LEU A 25 -46.76 -38.42 11.77
CA LEU A 25 -46.56 -37.11 12.38
C LEU A 25 -45.69 -37.16 13.65
N ARG A 26 -45.65 -38.29 14.36
CA ARG A 26 -44.81 -38.45 15.57
C ARG A 26 -43.33 -38.49 15.23
N PHE A 27 -42.98 -39.13 14.12
CA PHE A 27 -41.60 -39.20 13.64
C PHE A 27 -41.09 -37.84 13.14
N LEU A 28 -41.97 -37.03 12.54
CA LEU A 28 -41.65 -35.65 12.15
C LEU A 28 -41.19 -34.80 13.34
N TRP A 29 -41.85 -34.91 14.49
CA TRP A 29 -41.45 -34.20 15.71
C TRP A 29 -40.06 -34.59 16.20
N TRP A 30 -39.70 -35.87 16.06
CA TRP A 30 -38.36 -36.36 16.39
C TRP A 30 -37.28 -35.80 15.45
N LEU A 31 -37.59 -35.62 14.17
CA LEU A 31 -36.68 -35.08 13.16
C LEU A 31 -36.73 -33.54 13.02
N ALA A 32 -37.69 -32.89 13.69
CA ALA A 32 -37.95 -31.46 13.55
C ALA A 32 -36.69 -30.58 13.67
N PRO A 33 -35.74 -30.82 14.59
CA PRO A 33 -34.53 -29.99 14.72
C PRO A 33 -33.68 -29.95 13.43
N ILE A 34 -33.60 -31.07 12.71
CA ILE A 34 -32.78 -31.20 11.50
C ILE A 34 -33.46 -30.49 10.33
N VAL A 35 -34.73 -30.79 10.09
CA VAL A 35 -35.46 -30.22 8.95
C VAL A 35 -35.69 -28.72 9.12
N PHE A 36 -36.01 -28.29 10.34
CA PHE A 36 -36.14 -26.87 10.67
C PHE A 36 -34.83 -26.12 10.37
N SER A 37 -33.68 -26.67 10.75
CA SER A 37 -32.37 -26.07 10.46
C SER A 37 -32.09 -25.96 8.96
N LEU A 38 -32.45 -26.98 8.17
CA LEU A 38 -32.29 -26.97 6.70
C LEU A 38 -33.16 -25.90 6.03
N ILE A 39 -34.40 -25.74 6.50
CA ILE A 39 -35.34 -24.74 5.97
C ILE A 39 -34.90 -23.32 6.35
N LEU A 40 -34.42 -23.14 7.58
CA LEU A 40 -34.06 -21.82 8.11
C LEU A 40 -32.70 -21.30 7.60
N SER A 41 -31.79 -22.21 7.23
CA SER A 41 -30.44 -21.91 6.72
C SER A 41 -30.37 -20.78 5.66
N PRO A 42 -31.12 -20.81 4.54
CA PRO A 42 -31.08 -19.73 3.56
C PRO A 42 -31.56 -18.38 4.11
N PHE A 43 -32.55 -18.36 5.00
CA PHE A 43 -33.07 -17.13 5.59
C PHE A 43 -32.06 -16.48 6.53
N VAL A 44 -31.41 -17.28 7.39
CA VAL A 44 -30.34 -16.80 8.28
C VAL A 44 -29.15 -16.30 7.47
N SER A 45 -28.78 -17.02 6.41
CA SER A 45 -27.70 -16.63 5.50
C SER A 45 -27.98 -15.27 4.84
N VAL A 46 -29.18 -15.06 4.29
CA VAL A 46 -29.57 -13.75 3.73
C VAL A 46 -29.58 -12.67 4.80
N LEU A 47 -30.19 -12.93 5.95
CA LEU A 47 -30.33 -11.91 7.00
C LEU A 47 -28.96 -11.48 7.53
N SER A 48 -28.07 -12.43 7.80
CA SER A 48 -26.71 -12.17 8.28
C SER A 48 -25.83 -11.49 7.23
N SER A 49 -26.00 -11.82 5.94
CA SER A 49 -25.20 -11.24 4.85
C SER A 49 -25.66 -9.84 4.41
N ARG A 50 -26.73 -9.29 4.99
CA ARG A 50 -27.24 -7.97 4.59
C ARG A 50 -26.35 -6.85 5.11
N ALA A 51 -25.80 -6.07 4.18
CA ALA A 51 -25.00 -4.88 4.49
C ALA A 51 -25.75 -3.87 5.40
N THR A 52 -27.07 -3.76 5.29
CA THR A 52 -27.87 -2.86 6.15
C THR A 52 -27.82 -3.25 7.63
N LEU A 53 -27.85 -4.55 7.93
CA LEU A 53 -27.71 -5.05 9.29
C LEU A 53 -26.27 -4.90 9.78
N GLY A 54 -25.28 -5.21 8.93
CA GLY A 54 -23.87 -4.93 9.23
C GLY A 54 -23.61 -3.46 9.58
N MET A 55 -24.17 -2.51 8.81
CA MET A 55 -24.04 -1.07 9.08
C MET A 55 -24.79 -0.61 10.34
N LYS A 56 -25.89 -1.28 10.72
CA LYS A 56 -26.56 -1.04 12.01
C LYS A 56 -25.69 -1.56 13.17
N SER A 57 -25.15 -2.77 13.07
CA SER A 57 -24.24 -3.35 14.05
C SER A 57 -22.98 -2.48 14.24
N LYS A 58 -22.37 -2.02 13.14
CA LYS A 58 -21.26 -1.06 13.16
C LYS A 58 -21.61 0.24 13.87
N ARG A 59 -22.78 0.84 13.59
CA ARG A 59 -23.26 2.05 14.30
C ARG A 59 -23.50 1.81 15.78
N ALA A 60 -23.95 0.62 16.14
CA ALA A 60 -24.09 0.17 17.52
C ALA A 60 -22.76 -0.27 18.17
N LYS A 61 -21.62 -0.15 17.46
CA LYS A 61 -20.29 -0.57 17.91
C LYS A 61 -20.18 -2.06 18.22
N LEU A 62 -21.06 -2.88 17.66
CA LEU A 62 -20.98 -4.33 17.73
C LEU A 62 -19.94 -4.82 16.72
N PHE A 63 -19.07 -5.73 17.16
CA PHE A 63 -17.98 -6.31 16.34
C PHE A 63 -16.91 -5.32 15.87
N LEU A 64 -16.81 -4.15 16.52
CA LEU A 64 -15.70 -3.22 16.29
C LEU A 64 -14.70 -3.30 17.44
N ILE A 65 -13.42 -3.12 17.13
CA ILE A 65 -12.39 -2.86 18.14
C ILE A 65 -12.43 -1.39 18.59
N PRO A 66 -11.91 -1.04 19.78
CA PRO A 66 -11.85 0.34 20.27
C PRO A 66 -11.28 1.34 19.24
N GLU A 67 -10.24 0.94 18.52
CA GLU A 67 -9.52 1.75 17.55
C GLU A 67 -10.34 2.10 16.32
N GLU A 68 -11.38 1.31 16.00
CA GLU A 68 -12.23 1.54 14.82
C GLU A 68 -13.34 2.57 15.07
N TYR A 69 -13.76 2.76 16.33
CA TYR A 69 -14.79 3.74 16.68
C TYR A 69 -14.28 4.90 17.56
N ASN A 70 -13.12 4.74 18.18
CA ASN A 70 -12.43 5.75 18.96
C ASN A 70 -10.91 5.61 18.73
N PRO A 71 -10.42 5.93 17.52
CA PRO A 71 -9.02 5.79 17.19
C PRO A 71 -8.14 6.61 18.14
N PRO A 72 -7.06 6.02 18.68
CA PRO A 72 -6.12 6.77 19.50
C PRO A 72 -5.38 7.82 18.67
N ARG A 73 -4.79 8.80 19.34
CA ARG A 73 -4.13 9.95 18.70
C ARG A 73 -3.08 9.51 17.69
N GLU A 74 -2.38 8.41 17.94
CA GLU A 74 -1.31 7.88 17.11
C GLU A 74 -1.84 7.44 15.73
N LEU A 75 -3.03 6.82 15.66
CA LEU A 75 -3.64 6.43 14.39
C LEU A 75 -4.09 7.67 13.59
N LEU A 76 -4.74 8.62 14.27
CA LEU A 76 -5.16 9.88 13.64
C LEU A 76 -3.96 10.69 13.13
N ALA A 77 -2.90 10.79 13.92
CA ALA A 77 -1.67 11.45 13.52
C ALA A 77 -1.01 10.72 12.34
N THR A 78 -1.00 9.39 12.34
CA THR A 78 -0.46 8.60 11.22
C THR A 78 -1.24 8.86 9.92
N GLU A 79 -2.57 8.92 9.99
CA GLU A 79 -3.42 9.27 8.86
C GLU A 79 -3.14 10.71 8.38
N GLU A 80 -3.02 11.66 9.30
CA GLU A 80 -2.64 13.04 8.97
C GLU A 80 -1.28 13.12 8.28
N TYR A 81 -0.25 12.46 8.84
CA TYR A 81 1.08 12.40 8.23
C TYR A 81 1.05 11.71 6.87
N LEU A 82 0.23 10.69 6.68
CA LEU A 82 0.06 10.03 5.38
C LEU A 82 -0.55 11.00 4.35
N HIS A 83 -1.56 11.77 4.74
CA HIS A 83 -2.14 12.81 3.87
C HIS A 83 -1.12 13.90 3.54
N LEU A 84 -0.38 14.39 4.53
CA LEU A 84 0.69 15.37 4.32
C LEU A 84 1.77 14.83 3.38
N ASN A 85 2.24 13.60 3.58
CA ASN A 85 3.25 12.97 2.73
C ASN A 85 2.76 12.76 1.29
N ARG A 86 1.49 12.37 1.09
CA ARG A 86 0.89 12.27 -0.24
C ARG A 86 0.83 13.62 -0.93
N ASN A 87 0.39 14.66 -0.23
CA ASN A 87 0.32 16.02 -0.77
C ASN A 87 1.70 16.60 -1.07
N ARG A 88 2.74 16.16 -0.35
CA ARG A 88 4.15 16.53 -0.54
C ARG A 88 4.95 15.52 -1.35
N ALA A 89 4.28 14.62 -2.09
CA ALA A 89 4.97 13.61 -2.87
C ALA A 89 5.93 14.27 -3.88
N LEU A 90 7.17 13.78 -3.90
CA LEU A 90 8.21 14.18 -4.84
C LEU A 90 8.12 13.31 -6.09
N THR A 91 7.41 13.79 -7.10
CA THR A 91 7.51 13.24 -8.46
C THR A 91 8.94 13.41 -8.96
N ASN A 92 9.51 12.41 -9.65
CA ASN A 92 10.91 12.43 -10.08
C ASN A 92 11.93 12.47 -8.92
N GLY A 93 11.62 11.80 -7.79
CA GLY A 93 12.46 11.76 -6.58
C GLY A 93 13.94 11.46 -6.80
N PHE A 94 14.30 10.67 -7.82
CA PHE A 94 15.71 10.45 -8.20
C PHE A 94 16.42 11.76 -8.55
N MET A 95 15.79 12.59 -9.39
CA MET A 95 16.37 13.86 -9.82
C MET A 95 16.49 14.85 -8.67
N HIS A 96 15.48 14.89 -7.77
CA HIS A 96 15.59 15.64 -6.52
C HIS A 96 16.79 15.18 -5.68
N ALA A 97 16.96 13.87 -5.49
CA ALA A 97 18.04 13.31 -4.70
C ALA A 97 19.43 13.53 -5.34
N VAL A 98 19.53 13.63 -6.66
CA VAL A 98 20.80 13.87 -7.36
C VAL A 98 21.15 15.36 -7.44
N VAL A 99 20.20 16.24 -7.72
CA VAL A 99 20.51 17.65 -8.05
C VAL A 99 20.30 18.59 -6.87
N ASN A 100 19.24 18.40 -6.07
CA ASN A 100 18.93 19.32 -4.98
C ASN A 100 19.82 19.01 -3.75
N PRO A 101 20.58 19.99 -3.23
CA PRO A 101 21.50 19.74 -2.11
C PRO A 101 20.83 19.24 -0.83
N SER A 102 19.65 19.77 -0.48
CA SER A 102 18.94 19.37 0.73
C SER A 102 18.37 17.96 0.63
N PHE A 103 17.79 17.60 -0.52
CA PHE A 103 17.31 16.24 -0.75
C PHE A 103 18.45 15.23 -0.90
N ASN A 104 19.57 15.63 -1.52
CA ASN A 104 20.77 14.80 -1.58
C ASN A 104 21.29 14.49 -0.17
N ALA A 105 21.48 15.52 0.65
CA ALA A 105 21.94 15.37 2.03
C ALA A 105 21.00 14.44 2.83
N LEU A 106 19.69 14.64 2.72
CA LEU A 106 18.70 13.80 3.39
C LEU A 106 18.74 12.35 2.88
N ALA A 107 18.75 12.13 1.57
CA ALA A 107 18.75 10.80 0.97
C ALA A 107 20.03 10.04 1.32
N THR A 108 21.19 10.70 1.27
CA THR A 108 22.47 10.10 1.65
C THR A 108 22.55 9.81 3.15
N ALA A 109 21.98 10.66 4.01
CA ALA A 109 21.97 10.46 5.46
C ALA A 109 21.01 9.33 5.91
N LEU A 110 19.87 9.17 5.25
CA LEU A 110 18.88 8.14 5.58
C LEU A 110 19.21 6.78 4.95
N ALA A 111 20.03 6.74 3.90
CA ALA A 111 20.42 5.49 3.29
C ALA A 111 21.32 4.66 4.21
N THR A 112 20.97 3.40 4.42
CA THR A 112 21.78 2.47 5.22
C THR A 112 23.02 2.06 4.43
N ALA A 113 24.14 2.68 4.76
CA ALA A 113 25.37 2.45 4.05
C ALA A 113 26.04 1.15 4.52
N ARG A 114 26.09 0.13 3.65
CA ARG A 114 26.90 -1.08 3.87
C ARG A 114 28.35 -0.76 3.51
N HIS A 115 29.09 -0.24 4.48
CA HIS A 115 30.46 0.26 4.32
C HIS A 115 31.51 -0.86 4.32
N HIS A 116 31.46 -1.76 3.34
CA HIS A 116 32.60 -2.63 3.09
C HIS A 116 33.67 -1.87 2.31
N LEU A 117 34.81 -1.61 2.95
CA LEU A 117 35.99 -0.95 2.40
C LEU A 117 36.80 -1.93 1.53
N ARG A 118 36.22 -2.35 0.40
CA ARG A 118 36.92 -3.18 -0.61
C ARG A 118 37.17 -2.35 -1.86
N ALA A 119 38.40 -2.40 -2.38
CA ALA A 119 38.78 -1.67 -3.59
C ALA A 119 37.90 -2.01 -4.81
N THR A 120 37.45 -3.27 -4.92
CA THR A 120 36.55 -3.70 -5.99
C THR A 120 35.17 -3.03 -5.91
N LEU A 121 34.63 -2.88 -4.70
CA LEU A 121 33.35 -2.19 -4.50
C LEU A 121 33.47 -0.72 -4.85
N ASP A 122 34.59 -0.09 -4.51
CA ASP A 122 34.80 1.32 -4.81
C ASP A 122 34.94 1.57 -6.32
N ARG A 123 35.69 0.71 -7.03
CA ARG A 123 35.77 0.76 -8.49
C ARG A 123 34.39 0.61 -9.15
N ASN A 124 33.59 -0.36 -8.72
CA ASN A 124 32.22 -0.53 -9.23
C ASN A 124 31.32 0.67 -8.94
N ARG A 125 31.56 1.42 -7.85
CA ARG A 125 30.84 2.68 -7.57
C ARG A 125 31.26 3.77 -8.55
N GLU A 126 32.56 3.90 -8.81
CA GLU A 126 33.09 4.89 -9.76
C GLU A 126 32.58 4.63 -11.17
N GLU A 127 32.65 3.37 -11.64
CA GLU A 127 32.14 2.97 -12.95
C GLU A 127 30.66 3.32 -13.11
N ARG A 128 29.82 3.00 -12.11
CA ARG A 128 28.39 3.33 -12.14
C ARG A 128 28.11 4.83 -12.21
N VAL A 129 28.88 5.64 -11.48
CA VAL A 129 28.71 7.10 -11.51
C VAL A 129 29.16 7.67 -12.86
N ASN A 130 30.26 7.16 -13.42
CA ASN A 130 30.76 7.59 -14.73
C ASN A 130 29.79 7.19 -15.86
N GLU A 131 29.29 5.95 -15.83
CA GLU A 131 28.26 5.46 -16.76
C GLU A 131 27.02 6.36 -16.71
N ALA A 132 26.54 6.69 -15.51
CA ALA A 132 25.39 7.57 -15.34
C ALA A 132 25.63 8.96 -15.95
N LEU A 133 26.78 9.57 -15.67
CA LEU A 133 27.13 10.90 -16.21
C LEU A 133 27.21 10.90 -17.74
N GLN A 134 27.79 9.86 -18.34
CA GLN A 134 27.91 9.73 -19.80
C GLN A 134 26.55 9.53 -20.47
N LEU A 135 25.65 8.74 -19.88
CA LEU A 135 24.31 8.51 -20.42
C LEU A 135 23.41 9.74 -20.29
N GLY A 136 23.56 10.49 -19.20
CA GLY A 136 22.71 11.64 -18.88
C GLY A 136 21.38 11.26 -18.20
N PRO A 137 20.62 12.26 -17.72
CA PRO A 137 19.44 12.06 -16.87
C PRO A 137 18.29 11.35 -17.59
N GLU A 138 18.11 11.62 -18.89
CA GLU A 138 16.97 11.12 -19.68
C GLU A 138 17.10 9.64 -20.06
N LYS A 139 18.31 9.21 -20.46
CA LYS A 139 18.57 7.85 -20.94
C LYS A 139 18.76 6.84 -19.82
N LEU A 140 18.88 7.30 -18.57
CA LEU A 140 19.12 6.42 -17.43
C LEU A 140 17.85 5.63 -17.05
N VAL A 141 17.88 4.31 -17.27
CA VAL A 141 16.76 3.41 -17.00
C VAL A 141 16.44 3.30 -15.49
N LYS A 142 15.21 2.94 -15.16
CA LYS A 142 14.71 2.82 -13.77
C LYS A 142 15.60 1.94 -12.87
N GLY A 143 16.12 0.82 -13.40
CA GLY A 143 17.00 -0.08 -12.65
C GLY A 143 18.29 0.63 -12.19
N LYS A 144 18.98 1.30 -13.12
CA LYS A 144 20.21 2.05 -12.83
C LYS A 144 19.98 3.22 -11.87
N ARG A 145 18.84 3.92 -11.99
CA ARG A 145 18.43 4.96 -11.03
C ARG A 145 18.30 4.39 -9.61
N LEU A 146 17.68 3.21 -9.47
CA LEU A 146 17.51 2.55 -8.18
C LEU A 146 18.85 2.07 -7.61
N GLU A 147 19.76 1.55 -8.45
CA GLU A 147 21.11 1.15 -8.02
C GLU A 147 21.89 2.33 -7.42
N LEU A 148 21.81 3.51 -8.05
CA LEU A 148 22.46 4.73 -7.56
C LEU A 148 21.82 5.26 -6.27
N LEU A 149 20.48 5.19 -6.16
CA LEU A 149 19.77 5.58 -4.93
C LEU A 149 20.03 4.66 -3.75
N SER A 150 20.27 3.38 -4.02
CA SER A 150 20.48 2.36 -2.98
C SER A 150 21.86 2.48 -2.31
N ASP A 151 22.79 3.21 -2.92
CA ASP A 151 24.15 3.38 -2.39
C ASP A 151 24.46 4.88 -2.13
N PRO A 152 24.52 5.29 -0.84
CA PRO A 152 24.72 6.70 -0.48
C PRO A 152 26.02 7.29 -1.02
N VAL A 153 27.05 6.46 -1.18
CA VAL A 153 28.35 6.90 -1.71
C VAL A 153 28.23 7.25 -3.19
N THR A 154 27.53 6.43 -3.98
CA THR A 154 27.32 6.73 -5.41
C THR A 154 26.42 7.95 -5.58
N LEU A 155 25.37 8.07 -4.77
CA LEU A 155 24.44 9.19 -4.84
C LEU A 155 25.15 10.53 -4.52
N ALA A 156 25.96 10.57 -3.46
CA ALA A 156 26.73 11.75 -3.09
C ALA A 156 27.79 12.11 -4.15
N ARG A 157 28.51 11.11 -4.67
CA ARG A 157 29.51 11.31 -5.74
C ARG A 157 28.89 11.80 -7.03
N LEU A 158 27.71 11.28 -7.40
CA LEU A 158 26.98 11.74 -8.58
C LEU A 158 26.53 13.19 -8.40
N HIS A 159 25.95 13.54 -7.25
CA HIS A 159 25.62 14.93 -6.92
C HIS A 159 26.82 15.86 -7.06
N GLN A 160 27.95 15.51 -6.43
CA GLN A 160 29.17 16.29 -6.51
C GLN A 160 29.63 16.49 -7.97
N ARG A 161 29.66 15.43 -8.78
CA ARG A 161 30.07 15.53 -10.19
C ARG A 161 29.09 16.34 -11.04
N VAL A 162 27.79 16.23 -10.78
CA VAL A 162 26.76 17.04 -11.43
C VAL A 162 26.95 18.54 -11.16
N TRP A 163 27.51 18.92 -10.01
CA TRP A 163 27.79 20.32 -9.69
C TRP A 163 29.17 20.80 -10.17
N LEU A 164 30.20 19.95 -10.08
CA LEU A 164 31.58 20.34 -10.40
C LEU A 164 31.97 20.20 -11.87
N LEU A 165 31.39 19.24 -12.60
CA LEU A 165 31.80 18.91 -13.96
C LEU A 165 30.90 19.58 -15.02
N PRO A 166 31.43 19.90 -16.22
CA PRO A 166 30.65 20.46 -17.32
C PRO A 166 29.49 19.55 -17.78
N GLU A 167 29.70 18.23 -17.79
CA GLU A 167 28.69 17.23 -18.16
C GLU A 167 27.47 17.26 -17.22
N GLY A 168 27.65 17.81 -16.02
CA GLY A 168 26.58 18.06 -15.06
C GLY A 168 25.59 19.15 -15.47
N ALA A 169 25.92 19.99 -16.46
CA ALA A 169 25.00 21.03 -16.94
C ALA A 169 23.67 20.44 -17.44
N ALA A 170 23.73 19.37 -18.24
CA ALA A 170 22.54 18.68 -18.76
C ALA A 170 21.63 18.15 -17.63
N TRP A 171 22.22 17.71 -16.51
CA TRP A 171 21.46 17.25 -15.34
C TRP A 171 20.73 18.39 -14.63
N ARG A 172 21.38 19.54 -14.48
CA ARG A 172 20.81 20.73 -13.85
C ARG A 172 19.72 21.35 -14.71
N GLU A 173 19.95 21.44 -16.02
CA GLU A 173 18.97 21.95 -17.00
C GLU A 173 17.74 21.04 -17.07
N HIS A 174 17.93 19.73 -17.18
CA HIS A 174 16.82 18.78 -17.17
C HIS A 174 16.04 18.88 -15.85
N TYR A 175 16.71 19.01 -14.71
CA TYR A 175 16.05 19.19 -13.42
C TYR A 175 15.18 20.45 -13.36
N GLN A 176 15.64 21.59 -13.92
CA GLN A 176 14.87 22.84 -13.95
C GLN A 176 13.56 22.73 -14.75
N GLN A 177 13.52 21.84 -15.74
CA GLN A 177 12.33 21.61 -16.58
C GLN A 177 11.29 20.70 -15.92
N LEU A 178 11.66 19.97 -14.86
CA LEU A 178 10.74 19.04 -14.21
C LEU A 178 9.67 19.78 -13.39
N PRO A 179 8.44 19.23 -13.32
CA PRO A 179 7.42 19.78 -12.44
C PRO A 179 7.84 19.60 -10.98
N HIS A 180 7.84 20.71 -10.23
CA HIS A 180 8.15 20.72 -8.80
C HIS A 180 6.87 20.85 -7.99
N ASN A 181 6.74 20.03 -6.94
CA ASN A 181 5.66 20.18 -5.99
C ASN A 181 6.01 21.28 -4.98
N PRO A 182 5.35 22.45 -5.00
CA PRO A 182 5.71 23.57 -4.12
C PRO A 182 5.49 23.23 -2.64
N LEU A 183 4.59 22.30 -2.32
CA LEU A 183 4.33 21.86 -0.95
C LEU A 183 5.44 20.96 -0.39
N ALA A 184 6.22 20.32 -1.26
CA ALA A 184 7.29 19.40 -0.88
C ALA A 184 8.58 20.13 -0.48
N HIS A 185 8.70 21.41 -0.83
CA HIS A 185 9.82 22.24 -0.41
C HIS A 185 9.50 22.88 0.94
N PRO A 186 10.39 22.77 1.94
CA PRO A 186 10.24 23.54 3.16
C PRO A 186 10.34 25.02 2.79
N THR A 187 9.20 25.71 2.70
CA THR A 187 9.18 27.17 2.76
C THR A 187 9.67 27.51 4.14
N GLY A 188 10.92 27.99 4.23
CA GLY A 188 11.50 28.40 5.49
C GLY A 188 10.61 29.45 6.11
N ARG A 189 9.84 29.07 7.14
CA ARG A 189 9.43 30.04 8.15
C ARG A 189 10.72 30.37 8.90
N ARG A 190 11.40 31.41 8.44
CA ARG A 190 12.32 32.17 9.28
C ARG A 190 11.53 32.79 10.43
#